data_AF-A0A965YQA9-F1
#
_entry.id   AF-A0A965YQA9-F1
#
_cell.length_a   1.000
_cell.length_b   1.000
_cell.length_c   1.000
_cell.angle_alpha   90.00
_cell.angle_beta   90.00
_cell.angle_gamma   90.00
#
_symmetry.space_group_name_H-M   'P 1'
#
loop_
_entity.id
_entity.type
_entity.pdbx_description
1 polymer ?
#
loop_
_entity_poly.entity_id
_entity_poly.type
_entity_poly.pdbx_seq_one_letter_code
_entity_poly.pdbx_strand_id
1 'polypeptide(L)'
;MSKGWYPEIDYDKCVGCMACNDMCRHGVYKPNEEIGKPKVVYGTGCVHGCHGCEKKCPVGAIHYFGDDGTLDIDYDFDSDKPEIECEGKPKVAFVCVHNSCRSQIAEALGKKLASDVFESYSAGTELKDHINPDAVRMMKKMYGINMEETQHNKLIEDIPSPDVVIFMGCNVSCPNVPSQYAENWGLDDPSGKSDEEFEKTIQAIEEKMRQLKKKLNTV
;
A
#
# COMPACT_ATOMS: atom_id res chain seq x y z
N MET A 1 5.55 -11.94 3.30
CA MET A 1 4.83 -11.05 4.23
C MET A 1 4.13 -11.92 5.25
N SER A 2 4.28 -11.64 6.54
CA SER A 2 3.71 -12.47 7.60
C SER A 2 2.32 -12.00 8.00
N LYS A 3 1.40 -12.94 8.22
CA LYS A 3 0.03 -12.65 8.68
C LYS A 3 -0.11 -12.60 10.21
N GLY A 4 0.91 -13.02 10.97
CA GLY A 4 0.87 -13.10 12.43
C GLY A 4 2.23 -12.89 13.10
N TRP A 5 3.14 -12.21 12.41
CA TRP A 5 4.48 -11.94 12.93
C TRP A 5 4.92 -10.54 12.48
N TYR A 6 5.14 -9.64 13.44
CA TYR A 6 5.44 -8.24 13.16
C TYR A 6 6.23 -7.60 14.32
N PRO A 7 7.01 -6.55 14.05
CA PRO A 7 7.75 -5.84 15.09
C PRO A 7 6.84 -4.92 15.91
N GLU A 8 7.17 -4.78 17.19
CA GLU A 8 6.65 -3.76 18.10
C GLU A 8 7.82 -2.96 18.68
N ILE A 9 7.60 -1.67 18.93
CA ILE A 9 8.64 -0.76 19.44
C ILE A 9 8.37 -0.47 20.92
N ASP A 10 9.35 -0.78 21.77
CA ASP A 10 9.41 -0.25 23.12
C ASP A 10 9.93 1.19 23.04
N TYR A 11 9.01 2.15 23.19
CA TYR A 11 9.34 3.56 23.03
C TYR A 11 10.26 4.10 24.13
N ASP A 12 10.27 3.52 25.33
CA ASP A 12 11.16 3.96 26.41
C ASP A 12 12.61 3.58 26.11
N LYS A 13 12.83 2.46 25.41
CA LYS A 13 14.15 1.99 24.97
C LYS A 13 14.56 2.50 23.60
N CYS A 14 13.61 2.95 22.78
CA CYS A 14 13.88 3.46 21.44
C CYS A 14 14.55 4.84 21.50
N VAL A 15 15.76 4.92 20.93
CA VAL A 15 16.57 6.15 20.87
C VAL A 15 16.21 7.10 19.73
N GLY A 16 15.20 6.78 18.91
CA GLY A 16 14.72 7.66 17.84
C GLY A 16 15.65 7.83 16.63
N CYS A 17 16.63 6.95 16.43
CA CYS A 17 17.62 7.09 15.35
C CYS A 17 17.11 6.77 13.94
N MET A 18 15.85 6.33 13.80
CA MET A 18 15.20 5.93 12.53
C MET A 18 15.87 4.78 11.75
N ALA A 19 16.89 4.12 12.30
CA ALA A 19 17.59 3.05 11.60
C ALA A 19 16.68 1.90 11.10
N CYS A 20 15.63 1.55 11.86
CA CYS A 20 14.65 0.54 11.44
C CYS A 20 13.78 1.00 10.26
N ASN A 21 13.43 2.29 10.23
CA ASN A 21 12.73 2.93 9.12
C ASN A 21 13.58 2.92 7.86
N ASP A 22 14.82 3.39 7.97
CA ASP A 22 15.68 3.61 6.82
C ASP A 22 16.12 2.32 6.14
N MET A 23 16.21 1.22 6.90
CA MET A 23 16.58 -0.09 6.35
C MET A 23 15.39 -0.89 5.79
N CYS A 24 14.18 -0.64 6.27
CA CYS A 24 13.04 -1.49 5.95
C CYS A 24 12.47 -1.14 4.58
N ARG A 25 12.80 -1.95 3.58
CA ARG A 25 12.29 -1.80 2.21
C ARG A 25 10.82 -2.21 2.03
N HIS A 26 10.19 -2.69 3.09
CA HIS A 26 8.80 -3.16 3.06
C HIS A 26 7.81 -2.14 3.61
N GLY A 27 8.27 -0.94 3.99
CA GLY A 27 7.39 0.13 4.49
C GLY A 27 6.77 -0.17 5.84
N VAL A 28 7.37 -1.09 6.63
CA VAL A 28 6.87 -1.48 7.95
C VAL A 28 6.83 -0.30 8.92
N TYR A 29 7.74 0.66 8.77
CA TYR A 29 7.90 1.80 9.66
C TYR A 29 7.71 3.14 8.92
N LYS A 30 7.33 4.17 9.68
CA LYS A 30 7.39 5.58 9.31
C LYS A 30 7.86 6.43 10.49
N PRO A 31 8.40 7.64 10.28
CA PRO A 31 8.63 8.60 11.35
C PRO A 31 7.29 9.02 12.01
N ASN A 32 7.24 9.05 13.34
CA ASN A 32 6.20 9.76 14.07
C ASN A 32 6.71 11.17 14.40
N GLU A 33 6.08 12.19 13.80
CA GLU A 33 6.48 13.59 13.93
C GLU A 33 6.25 14.17 15.33
N GLU A 34 5.30 13.63 16.09
CA GLU A 34 4.96 14.12 17.44
C GLU A 34 6.04 13.76 18.47
N ILE A 35 6.60 12.55 18.37
CA ILE A 35 7.53 12.01 19.37
C ILE A 35 8.96 11.83 18.83
N GLY A 36 9.20 12.12 17.55
CA GLY A 36 10.51 12.00 16.91
C GLY A 36 11.06 10.57 16.89
N LYS A 37 10.18 9.56 16.89
CA LYS A 37 10.55 8.13 16.94
C LYS A 37 9.86 7.34 15.81
N PRO A 38 10.43 6.20 15.38
CA PRO A 38 9.77 5.36 14.38
C PRO A 38 8.44 4.81 14.91
N LYS A 39 7.47 4.63 14.02
CA LYS A 39 6.18 3.99 14.28
C LYS A 39 5.99 2.85 13.29
N VAL A 40 5.56 1.69 13.78
CA VAL A 40 5.15 0.57 12.94
C VAL A 40 3.80 0.94 12.31
N VAL A 41 3.76 1.01 10.98
CA VAL A 41 2.55 1.36 10.21
C VAL A 41 2.08 0.23 9.29
N TYR A 42 2.95 -0.75 9.02
CA TYR A 42 2.63 -1.89 8.17
C TYR A 42 3.31 -3.18 8.66
N GLY A 43 2.95 -3.62 9.87
CA GLY A 43 3.55 -4.79 10.53
C GLY A 43 3.50 -6.06 9.67
N THR A 44 2.38 -6.33 8.99
CA THR A 44 2.22 -7.50 8.11
C THR A 44 3.09 -7.45 6.84
N GLY A 45 3.58 -6.26 6.48
CA GLY A 45 4.59 -6.08 5.44
C GLY A 45 5.93 -6.75 5.77
N CYS A 46 6.17 -7.08 7.04
CA CYS A 46 7.40 -7.71 7.46
C CYS A 46 7.55 -9.14 6.87
N VAL A 47 8.79 -9.51 6.58
CA VAL A 47 9.13 -10.89 6.18
C VAL A 47 9.15 -11.74 7.44
N HIS A 48 8.38 -12.84 7.45
CA HIS A 48 8.31 -13.73 8.62
C HIS A 48 9.71 -14.17 9.08
N GLY A 49 10.01 -14.00 10.38
CA GLY A 49 11.31 -14.32 10.98
C GLY A 49 12.43 -13.29 10.71
N CYS A 50 12.13 -12.13 10.11
CA CYS A 50 13.12 -11.09 9.81
C CYS A 50 13.49 -10.21 11.01
N HIS A 51 14.57 -10.53 11.72
CA HIS A 51 15.01 -9.77 12.90
C HIS A 51 15.95 -8.58 12.56
N GLY A 52 15.88 -8.06 11.33
CA GLY A 52 16.85 -7.08 10.82
C GLY A 52 16.86 -5.75 11.59
N CYS A 53 15.67 -5.22 11.89
CA CYS A 53 15.51 -3.96 12.61
C CYS A 53 15.90 -4.08 14.09
N GLU A 54 15.52 -5.16 14.76
CA GLU A 54 15.93 -5.41 16.16
C GLU A 54 17.45 -5.41 16.32
N LYS A 55 18.18 -6.07 15.41
CA LYS A 55 19.65 -6.13 15.44
C LYS A 55 20.35 -4.76 15.34
N LYS A 56 19.63 -3.70 14.95
CA LYS A 56 20.13 -2.32 14.89
C LYS A 56 19.70 -1.46 16.05
N CYS A 57 18.81 -1.95 16.89
CA CYS A 57 18.26 -1.21 18.01
C CYS A 57 18.92 -1.64 19.33
N PRO A 58 18.86 -0.79 20.37
CA PRO A 58 19.19 -1.23 21.73
C PRO A 58 18.44 -2.51 22.10
N VAL A 59 19.03 -3.33 22.94
CA VAL A 59 18.43 -4.61 23.36
C VAL A 59 17.03 -4.39 23.91
N GLY A 60 16.05 -5.10 23.34
CA GLY A 60 14.65 -5.02 23.73
C GLY A 60 13.91 -3.74 23.32
N ALA A 61 14.51 -2.88 22.48
CA ALA A 61 13.82 -1.73 21.90
C ALA A 61 12.87 -2.11 20.74
N ILE A 62 13.10 -3.28 20.13
CA ILE A 62 12.16 -3.92 19.22
C ILE A 62 12.02 -5.37 19.68
N HIS A 63 10.79 -5.85 19.76
CA HIS A 63 10.45 -7.27 19.89
C HIS A 63 9.47 -7.65 18.79
N TYR A 64 9.29 -8.95 18.55
CA TYR A 64 8.32 -9.41 17.56
C TYR A 64 7.19 -10.16 18.24
N PHE A 65 6.00 -9.74 17.90
CA PHE A 65 4.81 -10.50 18.20
C PHE A 65 4.86 -11.84 17.43
N GLY A 66 4.61 -12.96 18.12
CA GLY A 66 4.65 -14.31 17.56
C GLY A 66 5.97 -15.09 17.71
N ASP A 67 7.03 -14.48 18.26
CA ASP A 67 8.30 -15.19 18.57
C ASP A 67 8.19 -16.12 19.79
N ASP A 68 7.29 -15.82 20.71
CA ASP A 68 7.01 -16.58 21.93
C ASP A 68 6.10 -17.80 21.69
N GLY A 69 5.76 -18.07 20.43
CA GLY A 69 4.89 -19.18 20.05
C GLY A 69 3.40 -18.88 20.24
N THR A 70 3.00 -17.64 20.58
CA THR A 70 1.61 -17.21 20.44
C THR A 70 1.30 -17.00 18.96
N LEU A 71 1.04 -18.09 18.24
CA LEU A 71 0.53 -18.07 16.87
C LEU A 71 -0.97 -17.81 16.80
N ASP A 72 -1.65 -17.75 17.95
CA ASP A 72 -3.07 -17.49 18.05
C ASP A 72 -3.32 -16.19 18.82
N ILE A 73 -3.59 -15.14 18.06
CA ILE A 73 -4.67 -14.22 18.40
C ILE A 73 -5.35 -13.89 17.07
N ASP A 74 -6.69 -13.90 17.06
CA ASP A 74 -7.54 -13.20 16.11
C ASP A 74 -7.24 -11.69 16.15
N TYR A 75 -6.00 -11.31 15.85
CA TYR A 75 -5.54 -9.92 15.80
C TYR A 75 -6.04 -9.36 14.49
N ASP A 76 -7.30 -8.92 14.54
CA ASP A 76 -8.01 -8.36 13.42
C ASP A 76 -7.37 -7.04 12.99
N PHE A 77 -6.33 -7.10 12.15
CA PHE A 77 -5.77 -5.91 11.54
C PHE A 77 -6.77 -5.23 10.58
N ASP A 78 -7.96 -5.82 10.32
CA ASP A 78 -9.07 -5.09 9.71
C ASP A 78 -9.71 -4.07 10.69
N SER A 79 -9.33 -4.06 11.98
CA SER A 79 -9.83 -3.12 12.99
C SER A 79 -9.02 -1.84 13.16
N ASP A 80 -7.79 -1.75 12.63
CA ASP A 80 -7.06 -0.48 12.51
C ASP A 80 -7.64 0.30 11.31
N LYS A 81 -8.86 0.81 11.50
CA LYS A 81 -9.48 1.76 10.58
C LYS A 81 -8.67 3.05 10.67
N PRO A 82 -8.03 3.51 9.59
CA PRO A 82 -7.39 4.81 9.63
C PRO A 82 -8.46 5.87 9.85
N GLU A 83 -8.25 6.73 10.84
CA GLU A 83 -9.07 7.93 11.00
C GLU A 83 -8.71 8.89 9.86
N ILE A 84 -9.61 8.99 8.87
CA ILE A 84 -9.47 9.87 7.72
C ILE A 84 -10.43 11.03 7.88
N GLU A 85 -9.90 12.22 8.11
CA GLU A 85 -10.67 13.46 8.17
C GLU A 85 -10.71 14.11 6.77
N CYS A 86 -11.85 14.06 6.10
CA CYS A 86 -12.02 14.69 4.79
C CYS A 86 -13.45 15.19 4.59
N GLU A 87 -13.62 16.24 3.78
CA GLU A 87 -14.94 16.65 3.32
C GLU A 87 -15.40 15.73 2.19
N GLY A 88 -16.38 14.87 2.49
CA GLY A 88 -16.96 13.93 1.51
C GLY A 88 -16.30 12.56 1.54
N LYS A 89 -16.03 11.99 0.36
CA LYS A 89 -15.40 10.67 0.23
C LYS A 89 -13.88 10.83 0.26
N PRO A 90 -13.14 9.96 0.97
CA PRO A 90 -11.68 9.96 0.94
C PRO A 90 -11.16 9.87 -0.49
N LYS A 91 -10.10 10.61 -0.81
CA LYS A 91 -9.39 10.49 -2.08
C LYS A 91 -8.26 9.48 -1.93
N VAL A 92 -8.34 8.38 -2.66
CA VAL A 92 -7.35 7.30 -2.66
C VAL A 92 -6.50 7.39 -3.93
N ALA A 93 -5.19 7.55 -3.77
CA ALA A 93 -4.21 7.55 -4.85
C ALA A 93 -3.44 6.23 -4.93
N PHE A 94 -3.58 5.51 -6.03
CA PHE A 94 -2.78 4.33 -6.37
C PHE A 94 -1.51 4.75 -7.12
N VAL A 95 -0.34 4.56 -6.51
CA VAL A 95 0.93 5.07 -7.02
C VAL A 95 1.85 3.93 -7.45
N CYS A 96 2.33 4.00 -8.70
CA CYS A 96 3.43 3.16 -9.18
C CYS A 96 4.46 4.02 -9.91
N VAL A 97 5.52 3.45 -10.47
CA VAL A 97 6.56 4.25 -11.15
C VAL A 97 6.00 5.00 -12.36
N HIS A 98 5.41 4.28 -13.33
CA HIS A 98 5.11 4.81 -14.67
C HIS A 98 3.63 5.18 -14.92
N ASN A 99 2.76 5.01 -13.92
CA ASN A 99 1.30 5.06 -14.04
C ASN A 99 0.71 4.36 -15.28
N SER A 100 1.25 3.19 -15.66
CA SER A 100 0.90 2.54 -16.92
C SER A 100 0.17 1.21 -16.74
N CYS A 101 0.38 0.48 -15.64
CA CYS A 101 -0.15 -0.89 -15.47
C CYS A 101 -0.92 -1.08 -14.15
N ARG A 102 -0.24 -1.51 -13.09
CA ARG A 102 -0.85 -1.83 -11.78
C ARG A 102 -1.76 -0.72 -11.24
N SER A 103 -1.29 0.53 -11.21
CA SER A 103 -2.08 1.63 -10.67
C SER A 103 -3.28 2.01 -11.54
N GLN A 104 -3.19 1.86 -12.87
CA GLN A 104 -4.32 2.05 -13.78
C GLN A 104 -5.41 0.99 -13.55
N ILE A 105 -4.99 -0.28 -13.39
CA ILE A 105 -5.88 -1.39 -13.03
C ILE A 105 -6.58 -1.11 -11.69
N ALA A 106 -5.82 -0.64 -10.69
CA ALA A 106 -6.38 -0.31 -9.38
C ALA A 106 -7.38 0.85 -9.44
N GLU A 107 -7.10 1.94 -10.17
CA GLU A 107 -8.07 3.03 -10.33
C GLU A 107 -9.38 2.54 -10.95
N ALA A 108 -9.29 1.71 -12.00
CA ALA A 108 -10.46 1.16 -12.68
C ALA A 108 -11.29 0.25 -11.77
N LEU A 109 -10.63 -0.64 -11.01
CA LEU A 109 -11.29 -1.50 -10.05
C LEU A 109 -11.86 -0.71 -8.86
N GLY A 110 -11.17 0.32 -8.38
CA GLY A 110 -11.65 1.20 -7.32
C GLY A 110 -12.92 1.94 -7.72
N LYS A 111 -12.95 2.53 -8.91
CA LYS A 111 -14.15 3.15 -9.50
C LYS A 111 -15.32 2.16 -9.62
N LYS A 112 -15.04 0.90 -10.02
CA LYS A 112 -16.08 -0.13 -10.17
C LYS A 112 -16.59 -0.68 -8.83
N LEU A 113 -15.71 -0.91 -7.86
CA LEU A 113 -16.02 -1.72 -6.67
C LEU A 113 -16.26 -0.87 -5.41
N ALA A 114 -15.68 0.32 -5.33
CA ALA A 114 -15.59 1.12 -4.10
C ALA A 114 -15.95 2.60 -4.29
N SER A 115 -16.55 2.98 -5.42
CA SER A 115 -16.97 4.37 -5.70
C SER A 115 -18.06 4.89 -4.74
N ASP A 116 -18.72 4.01 -4.00
CA ASP A 116 -19.63 4.32 -2.89
C ASP A 116 -18.89 4.74 -1.61
N VAL A 117 -17.61 4.37 -1.46
CA VAL A 117 -16.81 4.61 -0.24
C VAL A 117 -15.74 5.67 -0.45
N PHE A 118 -14.98 5.63 -1.55
CA PHE A 118 -13.88 6.57 -1.81
C PHE A 118 -13.74 6.94 -3.29
N GLU A 119 -13.07 8.05 -3.56
CA GLU A 119 -12.72 8.48 -4.92
C GLU A 119 -11.35 7.91 -5.31
N SER A 120 -11.27 7.26 -6.47
CA SER A 120 -10.06 6.55 -6.91
C SER A 120 -9.29 7.36 -7.95
N TYR A 121 -8.00 7.55 -7.70
CA TYR A 121 -7.03 8.16 -8.60
C TYR A 121 -5.81 7.26 -8.73
N SER A 122 -5.11 7.33 -9.86
CA SER A 122 -3.80 6.71 -10.03
C SER A 122 -2.78 7.70 -10.53
N ALA A 123 -1.52 7.53 -10.13
CA ALA A 123 -0.44 8.41 -10.52
C ALA A 123 0.91 7.69 -10.61
N GLY A 124 1.87 8.42 -11.20
CA GLY A 124 3.25 8.01 -11.45
C GLY A 124 4.25 8.99 -10.88
N THR A 125 5.45 8.51 -10.55
CA THR A 125 6.62 9.38 -10.36
C THR A 125 7.22 9.78 -11.70
N GLU A 126 7.07 8.92 -12.69
CA GLU A 126 7.50 9.09 -14.07
C GLU A 126 6.34 8.69 -14.99
N LEU A 127 6.34 9.18 -16.23
CA LEU A 127 5.34 8.79 -17.22
C LEU A 127 5.94 7.85 -18.25
N LYS A 128 5.15 6.85 -18.64
CA LYS A 128 5.24 6.26 -19.98
C LYS A 128 4.23 6.93 -20.89
N ASP A 129 4.40 6.80 -22.20
CA ASP A 129 3.56 7.47 -23.20
C ASP A 129 2.08 7.02 -23.18
N HIS A 130 1.79 5.80 -22.70
CA HIS A 130 0.46 5.21 -22.75
C HIS A 130 0.19 4.23 -21.60
N ILE A 131 -1.10 4.00 -21.32
CA ILE A 131 -1.55 2.90 -20.47
C ILE A 131 -1.15 1.58 -21.14
N ASN A 132 -0.66 0.62 -20.35
CA ASN A 132 -0.22 -0.68 -20.83
C ASN A 132 -1.36 -1.37 -21.62
N PRO A 133 -1.17 -1.66 -22.92
CA PRO A 133 -2.23 -2.21 -23.76
C PRO A 133 -2.73 -3.58 -23.29
N ASP A 134 -1.86 -4.39 -22.69
CA ASP A 134 -2.25 -5.68 -22.10
C ASP A 134 -3.13 -5.49 -20.86
N ALA A 135 -2.84 -4.48 -20.04
CA ALA A 135 -3.70 -4.13 -18.92
C ALA A 135 -5.10 -3.70 -19.41
N VAL A 136 -5.18 -2.86 -20.45
CA VAL A 136 -6.44 -2.45 -21.07
C VAL A 136 -7.22 -3.65 -21.61
N ARG A 137 -6.54 -4.52 -22.37
CA ARG A 137 -7.12 -5.73 -22.95
C ARG A 137 -7.65 -6.68 -21.87
N MET A 138 -6.88 -6.90 -20.82
CA MET A 138 -7.27 -7.80 -19.73
C MET A 138 -8.42 -7.24 -18.89
N MET A 139 -8.44 -5.93 -18.62
CA MET A 139 -9.56 -5.28 -17.92
C MET A 139 -10.86 -5.29 -18.74
N LYS A 140 -10.78 -5.10 -20.06
CA LYS A 140 -11.91 -5.29 -20.97
C LYS A 140 -12.41 -6.74 -20.92
N LYS A 141 -11.50 -7.72 -21.02
CA LYS A 141 -11.82 -9.16 -21.02
C LYS A 141 -12.48 -9.61 -19.71
N MET A 142 -11.93 -9.22 -18.56
CA MET A 142 -12.37 -9.74 -17.26
C MET A 142 -13.55 -8.96 -16.66
N TYR A 143 -13.61 -7.64 -16.86
CA TYR A 143 -14.59 -6.78 -16.18
C TYR A 143 -15.46 -5.96 -17.12
N GLY A 144 -15.22 -6.01 -18.44
CA GLY A 144 -15.89 -5.15 -19.41
C GLY A 144 -15.50 -3.68 -19.29
N ILE A 145 -14.34 -3.36 -18.68
CA ILE A 145 -13.91 -1.98 -18.44
C ILE A 145 -12.88 -1.57 -19.47
N ASN A 146 -13.19 -0.52 -20.23
CA ASN A 146 -12.21 0.19 -21.03
C ASN A 146 -11.59 1.33 -20.21
N MET A 147 -10.40 1.11 -19.66
CA MET A 147 -9.76 2.09 -18.77
C MET A 147 -9.46 3.43 -19.49
N GLU A 148 -9.15 3.38 -20.78
CA GLU A 148 -8.76 4.56 -21.58
C GLU A 148 -9.91 5.56 -21.80
N GLU A 149 -11.16 5.19 -21.54
CA GLU A 149 -12.31 6.10 -21.69
C GLU A 149 -12.34 7.19 -20.61
N THR A 150 -11.82 6.89 -19.41
CA THR A 150 -11.91 7.80 -18.25
C THR A 150 -10.58 8.00 -17.54
N GLN A 151 -9.50 7.33 -18.00
CA GLN A 151 -8.20 7.34 -17.36
C GLN A 151 -7.10 7.63 -18.39
N HIS A 152 -6.04 8.24 -17.89
CA HIS A 152 -4.77 8.45 -18.59
C HIS A 152 -3.64 8.37 -17.56
N ASN A 153 -2.42 8.20 -18.08
CA ASN A 153 -1.16 8.33 -17.36
C ASN A 153 -0.96 9.77 -16.88
N LYS A 154 -0.75 9.96 -15.58
CA LYS A 154 -0.62 11.28 -14.93
C LYS A 154 0.40 11.25 -13.80
N LEU A 155 1.07 12.37 -13.56
CA LEU A 155 2.03 12.49 -12.46
C LEU A 155 1.29 12.64 -11.13
N ILE A 156 2.02 12.42 -10.04
CA ILE A 156 1.48 12.62 -8.69
C ILE A 156 1.04 14.08 -8.44
N GLU A 157 1.64 15.02 -9.14
CA GLU A 157 1.33 16.46 -9.09
C GLU A 157 0.05 16.81 -9.84
N ASP A 158 -0.40 15.94 -10.76
CA ASP A 158 -1.57 16.15 -11.62
C ASP A 158 -2.87 15.59 -11.02
N ILE A 159 -2.80 14.94 -9.85
CA ILE A 159 -3.97 14.43 -9.13
C ILE A 159 -4.31 15.33 -7.94
N PRO A 160 -5.58 15.35 -7.48
CA PRO A 160 -5.94 16.00 -6.22
C PRO A 160 -5.12 15.44 -5.05
N SER A 161 -4.88 16.27 -4.04
CA SER A 161 -4.21 15.85 -2.80
C SER A 161 -4.95 14.65 -2.18
N PRO A 162 -4.28 13.49 -2.05
CA PRO A 162 -4.93 12.29 -1.56
C PRO A 162 -4.97 12.23 -0.04
N ASP A 163 -6.07 11.73 0.50
CA ASP A 163 -6.19 11.38 1.92
C ASP A 163 -5.47 10.05 2.21
N VAL A 164 -5.49 9.15 1.23
CA VAL A 164 -4.93 7.80 1.31
C VAL A 164 -4.03 7.52 0.11
N VAL A 165 -2.83 6.99 0.35
CA VAL A 165 -1.88 6.60 -0.70
C VAL A 165 -1.60 5.11 -0.66
N ILE A 166 -1.77 4.45 -1.81
CA ILE A 166 -1.51 3.01 -1.98
C ILE A 166 -0.33 2.84 -2.93
N PHE A 167 0.82 2.42 -2.41
CA PHE A 167 2.00 2.14 -3.23
C PHE A 167 1.92 0.73 -3.84
N MET A 168 2.26 0.60 -5.13
CA MET A 168 2.08 -0.62 -5.91
C MET A 168 3.39 -1.17 -6.51
N GLY A 169 4.46 -1.26 -5.71
CA GLY A 169 5.73 -1.89 -6.11
C GLY A 169 6.90 -1.64 -5.16
N CYS A 170 7.96 -2.47 -5.28
CA CYS A 170 9.12 -2.49 -4.37
C CYS A 170 10.33 -1.63 -4.79
N ASN A 171 10.29 -0.97 -5.96
CA ASN A 171 11.49 -0.41 -6.60
C ASN A 171 11.50 1.12 -6.76
N VAL A 172 10.70 1.85 -5.99
CA VAL A 172 10.71 3.31 -6.01
C VAL A 172 11.07 3.85 -4.64
N SER A 173 12.02 4.78 -4.62
CA SER A 173 12.09 5.82 -3.60
C SER A 173 10.69 6.43 -3.57
N CYS A 174 9.91 6.11 -2.53
CA CYS A 174 8.52 6.53 -2.48
C CYS A 174 8.52 8.06 -2.51
N PRO A 175 7.85 8.71 -3.49
CA PRO A 175 7.67 10.14 -3.41
C PRO A 175 6.99 10.43 -2.07
N ASN A 176 7.47 11.46 -1.36
CA ASN A 176 6.82 11.88 -0.14
C ASN A 176 5.49 12.54 -0.53
N VAL A 177 4.44 11.71 -0.66
CA VAL A 177 3.08 12.16 -0.97
C VAL A 177 2.37 12.41 0.36
N PRO A 178 2.09 13.67 0.73
CA PRO A 178 1.34 13.97 1.93
C PRO A 178 -0.01 13.25 1.90
N SER A 179 -0.29 12.48 2.94
CA SER A 179 -1.51 11.70 3.09
C SER A 179 -1.70 11.33 4.56
N GLN A 180 -2.95 11.14 4.97
CA GLN A 180 -3.32 10.75 6.34
C GLN A 180 -3.02 9.26 6.57
N TYR A 181 -3.15 8.46 5.52
CA TYR A 181 -2.84 7.03 5.54
C TYR A 181 -2.05 6.60 4.30
N ALA A 182 -1.11 5.67 4.46
CA ALA A 182 -0.53 4.99 3.32
C ALA A 182 -0.16 3.54 3.61
N GLU A 183 -0.36 2.67 2.62
CA GLU A 183 0.06 1.27 2.65
C GLU A 183 0.73 0.86 1.33
N ASN A 184 1.52 -0.21 1.36
CA ASN A 184 2.15 -0.77 0.16
C ASN A 184 1.61 -2.18 -0.11
N TRP A 185 1.04 -2.37 -1.29
CA TRP A 185 0.44 -3.64 -1.68
C TRP A 185 1.46 -4.70 -2.13
N GLY A 186 2.71 -4.30 -2.42
CA GLY A 186 3.82 -5.22 -2.68
C GLY A 186 3.57 -6.14 -3.88
N LEU A 187 2.91 -5.63 -4.93
CA LEU A 187 2.50 -6.41 -6.09
C LEU A 187 3.62 -6.47 -7.14
N ASP A 188 3.83 -7.65 -7.72
CA ASP A 188 4.74 -7.84 -8.85
C ASP A 188 4.22 -7.14 -10.11
N ASP A 189 5.14 -6.67 -10.97
CA ASP A 189 4.77 -6.08 -12.25
C ASP A 189 4.46 -7.18 -13.28
N PRO A 190 3.24 -7.24 -13.85
CA PRO A 190 2.91 -8.20 -14.89
C PRO A 190 3.35 -7.75 -16.28
N SER A 191 3.86 -6.52 -16.45
CA SER A 191 4.23 -6.00 -17.76
C SER A 191 5.24 -6.90 -18.49
N GLY A 192 4.92 -7.30 -19.72
CA GLY A 192 5.74 -8.22 -20.53
C GLY A 192 5.64 -9.70 -20.14
N LYS A 193 4.76 -10.05 -19.18
CA LYS A 193 4.46 -11.44 -18.82
C LYS A 193 3.20 -11.96 -19.53
N SER A 194 2.83 -13.20 -19.25
CA SER A 194 1.65 -13.86 -19.84
C SER A 194 0.33 -13.30 -19.31
N ASP A 195 -0.75 -13.56 -20.03
CA ASP A 195 -2.12 -13.25 -19.59
C ASP A 195 -2.46 -13.84 -18.21
N GLU A 196 -1.92 -15.02 -17.89
CA GLU A 196 -2.11 -15.67 -16.59
C GLU A 196 -1.50 -14.84 -15.44
N GLU A 197 -0.34 -14.23 -15.67
CA GLU A 197 0.31 -13.36 -14.67
C GLU A 197 -0.44 -12.04 -14.50
N PHE A 198 -1.03 -11.51 -15.60
CA PHE A 198 -1.96 -10.39 -15.52
C PHE A 198 -3.20 -10.75 -14.72
N GLU A 199 -3.82 -11.89 -15.00
CA GLU A 199 -5.00 -12.36 -14.28
C GLU A 199 -4.74 -12.49 -12.78
N LYS A 200 -3.64 -13.16 -12.39
CA LYS A 200 -3.22 -13.24 -10.98
C LYS A 200 -3.05 -11.87 -10.34
N THR A 201 -2.39 -10.95 -11.04
CA THR A 201 -2.16 -9.59 -10.52
C THR A 201 -3.47 -8.82 -10.37
N ILE A 202 -4.37 -8.91 -11.35
CA ILE A 202 -5.68 -8.24 -11.33
C ILE A 202 -6.55 -8.78 -10.19
N GLN A 203 -6.58 -10.10 -10.00
CA GLN A 203 -7.29 -10.74 -8.89
C GLN A 203 -6.72 -10.31 -7.53
N ALA A 204 -5.39 -10.24 -7.40
CA ALA A 204 -4.75 -9.75 -6.18
C ALA A 204 -5.08 -8.27 -5.89
N ILE A 205 -5.15 -7.43 -6.93
CA ILE A 205 -5.60 -6.03 -6.81
C ILE A 205 -7.07 -5.97 -6.38
N GLU A 206 -7.93 -6.80 -6.97
CA GLU A 206 -9.35 -6.86 -6.59
C GLU A 206 -9.54 -7.24 -5.12
N GLU A 207 -8.84 -8.28 -4.64
CA GLU A 207 -8.93 -8.72 -3.24
C GLU A 207 -8.51 -7.60 -2.29
N LYS A 208 -7.38 -6.96 -2.57
CA LYS A 208 -6.87 -5.83 -1.78
C LYS A 208 -7.79 -4.61 -1.87
N MET A 209 -8.41 -4.35 -3.02
CA MET A 209 -9.40 -3.29 -3.18
C MET A 209 -10.62 -3.52 -2.29
N ARG A 210 -11.10 -4.77 -2.20
CA ARG A 210 -12.24 -5.13 -1.33
C ARG A 210 -11.88 -4.96 0.15
N GLN A 211 -10.66 -5.29 0.54
CA GLN A 211 -10.13 -5.06 1.89
C GLN A 211 -10.05 -3.56 2.18
N LEU A 212 -9.46 -2.76 1.29
CA LEU A 212 -9.37 -1.31 1.42
C LEU A 212 -10.75 -0.66 1.51
N LYS A 213 -11.70 -1.10 0.69
CA LYS A 213 -13.10 -0.66 0.76
C LYS A 213 -13.68 -0.89 2.15
N LYS A 214 -13.54 -2.09 2.71
CA LYS A 214 -14.04 -2.40 4.07
C LYS A 214 -13.36 -1.52 5.12
N LYS A 215 -12.04 -1.36 5.02
CA LYS A 215 -11.21 -0.58 5.94
C LYS A 215 -11.62 0.90 5.97
N LEU A 216 -11.89 1.49 4.79
CA LEU A 216 -12.28 2.91 4.66
C LEU A 216 -13.79 3.14 4.74
N ASN A 217 -14.60 2.09 4.89
CA ASN A 217 -16.04 2.24 5.03
C ASN A 217 -16.38 2.66 6.47
N THR A 218 -16.69 3.94 6.65
CA THR A 218 -17.01 4.58 7.94
C THR A 218 -18.48 4.40 8.34
N VAL A 219 -19.07 3.24 8.05
CA VAL A 219 -20.39 2.85 8.57
C VAL A 219 -20.22 2.10 9.88
#